data_AF-A0A849H8R2-F1
#
_entry.id   AF-A0A849H8R2-F1
#
_cell.length_a   1.000
_cell.length_b   1.000
_cell.length_c   1.000
_cell.angle_alpha   90.00
_cell.angle_beta   90.00
_cell.angle_gamma   90.00
#
_symmetry.space_group_name_H-M   'P 1'
#
loop_
_entity.id
_entity.type
_entity.pdbx_description
1 polymer ?
#
loop_
_entity_poly.entity_id
_entity_poly.type
_entity_poly.pdbx_seq_one_letter_code
_entity_poly.pdbx_strand_id
1 'polypeptide(L)'
;MIPSWILAVGFGVLTGIGARYVYRRWRSARIAAKRVVEKPNSHYASAIVKNQIDRERWGQVNLESIHPLNREEVERLLAVADVQGPEALSARERLFLETMTSLSFG
;
A
#
# COMPACT_ATOMS: atom_id res chain seq x y z
N MET A 1 -33.42 28.62 52.57
CA MET A 1 -33.34 27.16 52.35
C MET A 1 -33.71 26.91 50.89
N ILE A 2 -32.81 26.36 50.09
CA ILE A 2 -33.11 26.07 48.67
C ILE A 2 -34.01 24.82 48.65
N PRO A 3 -35.17 24.86 48.00
CA PRO A 3 -36.04 23.70 47.87
C PRO A 3 -35.31 22.53 47.22
N SER A 4 -35.39 21.34 47.83
CA SER A 4 -34.70 20.13 47.38
C SER A 4 -35.04 19.73 45.94
N TRP A 5 -36.23 20.09 45.44
CA TRP A 5 -36.65 19.84 44.06
C TRP A 5 -35.82 20.63 43.03
N ILE A 6 -35.32 21.82 43.38
CA ILE A 6 -34.48 22.64 42.47
C ILE A 6 -33.12 21.95 42.25
N LEU A 7 -32.56 21.37 43.32
CA LEU A 7 -31.32 20.60 43.23
C LEU A 7 -31.51 19.33 42.39
N ALA A 8 -32.64 18.63 42.54
CA ALA A 8 -32.97 17.45 41.76
C ALA A 8 -33.09 17.76 40.26
N VAL A 9 -33.75 18.87 39.90
CA VAL A 9 -33.86 19.34 38.51
C VAL A 9 -32.50 19.71 37.95
N GLY A 10 -31.69 20.46 38.71
CA GLY A 10 -30.32 20.82 38.30
C GLY A 10 -29.45 19.59 38.03
N PHE A 11 -29.50 18.59 38.90
CA PHE A 11 -28.76 17.34 38.74
C PHE A 11 -29.21 16.55 37.51
N GLY A 12 -30.53 16.50 37.25
CA GLY A 12 -31.10 15.85 36.06
C GLY A 12 -30.62 16.49 34.76
N VAL A 13 -30.61 17.83 34.70
CA VAL A 13 -30.13 18.58 33.53
C VAL A 13 -28.63 18.35 33.30
N LEU A 14 -27.82 18.43 34.36
CA LEU A 14 -26.38 18.17 34.26
C LEU A 14 -26.09 16.75 33.78
N THR A 15 -26.82 15.76 34.30
CA THR A 15 -26.69 14.36 33.90
C THR A 15 -27.08 14.16 32.43
N GLY A 16 -28.16 14.78 31.98
CA GLY A 16 -28.60 14.72 30.57
C GLY A 16 -27.58 15.34 29.60
N ILE A 17 -27.00 16.50 29.96
CA ILE A 17 -25.98 17.17 29.16
C ILE A 17 -24.70 16.32 29.09
N GLY A 18 -24.24 15.79 30.22
CA GLY A 18 -23.07 14.92 30.30
C GLY A 18 -23.25 13.65 29.46
N ALA A 19 -24.39 12.98 29.60
CA ALA A 19 -24.72 11.78 28.81
C ALA A 19 -24.74 12.07 27.30
N ARG A 20 -25.32 13.20 26.89
CA ARG A 20 -25.35 13.64 25.48
C ARG A 20 -23.94 13.90 24.93
N TYR A 21 -23.07 14.53 25.71
CA TYR A 21 -21.70 14.81 25.31
C TYR A 21 -20.90 13.51 25.11
N VAL A 22 -20.96 12.60 26.09
CA VAL A 22 -20.30 11.29 26.03
C VAL A 22 -20.81 10.48 24.83
N TYR A 23 -22.12 10.43 24.60
CA TYR A 23 -22.71 9.73 23.46
C TYR A 23 -22.22 10.28 22.12
N ARG A 24 -22.18 11.60 21.95
CA ARG A 24 -21.67 12.22 20.72
C ARG A 24 -20.19 11.91 20.50
N ARG A 25 -19.37 11.94 21.55
CA ARG A 25 -17.95 11.63 21.47
C ARG A 25 -17.72 10.16 21.12
N TRP A 26 -18.44 9.24 21.76
CA TRP A 26 -18.36 7.80 21.47
C TRP A 26 -18.81 7.48 20.03
N ARG A 27 -19.93 8.07 19.59
CA ARG A 27 -20.43 7.90 18.22
C ARG A 27 -19.42 8.43 17.19
N SER A 28 -18.84 9.60 17.44
CA SER A 28 -17.84 10.20 16.55
C SER A 28 -16.55 9.36 16.50
N ALA A 29 -16.10 8.84 17.64
CA ALA A 29 -14.94 7.93 17.71
C ALA A 29 -15.20 6.62 16.94
N ARG A 30 -16.41 6.05 17.02
CA ARG A 30 -16.78 4.86 16.25
C ARG A 30 -16.84 5.12 14.74
N ILE A 31 -17.35 6.28 14.33
CA ILE A 31 -17.37 6.68 12.91
C ILE A 31 -15.95 6.91 12.40
N ALA A 32 -15.10 7.59 13.18
CA ALA A 32 -13.69 7.81 12.84
C ALA A 32 -12.94 6.47 12.73
N ALA A 33 -13.12 5.55 13.68
CA ALA A 33 -12.52 4.22 13.65
C ALA A 33 -12.92 3.42 12.40
N LYS A 34 -14.17 3.53 11.94
CA LYS A 34 -14.61 2.91 10.68
C LYS A 34 -14.06 3.59 9.42
N ARG A 35 -13.78 4.90 9.49
CA ARG A 35 -13.18 5.67 8.37
C ARG A 35 -11.67 5.50 8.24
N VAL A 36 -10.99 4.92 9.24
CA VAL A 36 -9.54 4.65 9.21
C VAL A 36 -9.18 3.43 8.32
N VAL A 37 -10.17 2.72 7.77
CA VAL A 37 -9.96 1.55 6.89
C VAL A 37 -9.57 1.95 5.45
N GLU A 38 -9.77 3.20 5.04
CA GLU A 38 -9.26 3.74 3.77
C GLU A 38 -8.04 4.64 4.03
N LYS A 39 -7.03 4.14 4.73
CA LYS A 39 -5.69 4.70 4.52
C LYS A 39 -5.35 4.44 3.04
N PRO A 40 -4.80 5.43 2.31
CA PRO A 40 -4.45 5.23 0.92
C PRO A 40 -3.63 3.96 0.84
N ASN A 41 -3.95 3.10 -0.13
CA ASN A 41 -3.18 1.92 -0.42
C ASN A 41 -1.80 2.30 -1.05
N SER A 42 -1.10 3.26 -0.44
CA SER A 42 0.21 3.75 -0.89
C SER A 42 1.33 2.78 -0.51
N HIS A 43 1.05 1.80 0.36
CA HIS A 43 2.02 0.79 0.78
C HIS A 43 1.91 -0.55 0.03
N TYR A 44 0.74 -0.91 -0.52
CA TYR A 44 0.66 -2.04 -1.45
C TYR A 44 0.48 -1.51 -2.86
N ALA A 45 1.60 -1.20 -3.51
CA ALA A 45 1.63 -1.29 -4.97
C ALA A 45 1.10 -2.69 -5.33
N SER A 46 0.05 -2.76 -6.14
CA SER A 46 -0.50 -4.04 -6.57
C SER A 46 0.60 -4.84 -7.26
N ALA A 47 0.51 -6.17 -7.22
CA ALA A 47 1.49 -7.03 -7.89
C ALA A 47 1.66 -6.66 -9.37
N ILE A 48 0.59 -6.16 -10.01
CA ILE A 48 0.59 -5.62 -11.37
C ILE A 48 1.49 -4.38 -11.49
N VAL A 49 1.34 -3.40 -10.59
CA VAL A 49 2.18 -2.18 -10.60
C VAL A 49 3.65 -2.52 -10.37
N LYS A 50 3.93 -3.48 -9.47
CA LYS A 50 5.30 -3.97 -9.27
C LYS A 50 5.86 -4.63 -10.54
N ASN A 51 5.10 -5.54 -11.16
CA ASN A 51 5.51 -6.19 -12.41
C ASN A 51 5.77 -5.16 -13.52
N GLN A 52 4.98 -4.10 -13.63
CA GLN A 52 5.21 -3.03 -14.61
C GLN A 52 6.53 -2.27 -14.35
N ILE A 53 6.79 -1.91 -13.09
CA ILE A 53 8.04 -1.23 -12.71
C ILE A 53 9.25 -2.11 -12.95
N ASP A 54 9.16 -3.41 -12.60
CA ASP A 54 10.24 -4.37 -12.80
C ASP A 54 10.52 -4.55 -14.30
N ARG A 55 9.48 -4.64 -15.14
CA ARG A 55 9.62 -4.70 -16.60
C ARG A 55 10.31 -3.46 -17.17
N GLU A 56 9.85 -2.27 -16.79
CA GLU A 56 10.43 -1.01 -17.25
C GLU A 56 11.92 -0.92 -16.88
N ARG A 57 12.27 -1.39 -15.68
CA ARG A 57 13.66 -1.41 -15.21
C ARG A 57 14.53 -2.38 -16.02
N TRP A 58 14.06 -3.60 -16.26
CA TRP A 58 14.83 -4.59 -17.03
C TRP A 58 15.00 -4.18 -18.49
N GLY A 59 14.06 -3.40 -19.05
CA GLY A 59 14.18 -2.85 -20.40
C GLY A 59 15.25 -1.74 -20.57
N GLN A 60 15.75 -1.18 -19.47
CA GLN A 60 16.78 -0.13 -19.49
C GLN A 60 18.22 -0.67 -19.37
N VAL A 61 18.38 -1.99 -19.32
CA VAL A 61 19.69 -2.63 -19.19
C VAL A 61 20.55 -2.36 -20.41
N ASN A 62 21.78 -1.91 -20.19
CA ASN A 62 22.75 -1.73 -21.25
C ASN A 62 23.30 -3.10 -21.70
N LEU A 63 22.71 -3.64 -22.76
CA LEU A 63 23.10 -4.93 -23.33
C LEU A 63 24.54 -4.94 -23.87
N GLU A 64 25.12 -3.77 -24.16
CA GLU A 64 26.47 -3.65 -24.70
C GLU A 64 27.56 -3.99 -23.68
N SER A 65 27.32 -3.73 -22.39
CA SER A 65 28.27 -4.04 -21.31
C SER A 65 28.20 -5.48 -20.80
N ILE A 66 27.22 -6.26 -21.27
CA ILE A 66 26.99 -7.64 -20.86
C ILE A 66 27.72 -8.61 -21.80
N HIS A 67 28.29 -9.68 -21.23
CA HIS A 67 28.95 -10.75 -21.99
C HIS A 67 27.98 -11.33 -23.05
N PRO A 68 28.43 -11.61 -24.31
CA PRO A 68 27.54 -12.00 -25.42
C PRO A 68 26.57 -13.15 -25.08
N LEU A 69 27.05 -14.18 -24.38
CA LEU A 69 26.22 -15.30 -23.94
C LEU A 69 25.06 -14.87 -23.02
N ASN A 70 25.30 -13.92 -22.12
CA ASN A 70 24.27 -13.43 -21.20
C ASN A 70 23.33 -12.47 -21.93
N ARG A 71 23.80 -11.75 -22.95
CA ARG A 71 22.96 -10.86 -23.76
C ARG A 71 21.85 -11.63 -24.45
N GLU A 72 22.17 -12.72 -25.13
CA GLU A 72 21.17 -13.57 -25.82
C GLU A 72 20.11 -14.08 -24.84
N GLU A 73 20.52 -14.51 -23.64
CA GLU A 73 19.57 -14.99 -22.63
C GLU A 73 18.72 -13.84 -22.05
N VAL A 74 19.30 -12.66 -21.80
CA VAL A 74 18.54 -11.48 -21.37
C VAL A 74 17.51 -11.08 -22.43
N GLU A 75 17.90 -11.04 -23.71
CA GLU A 75 16.98 -10.74 -24.83
C GLU A 75 15.85 -11.76 -24.92
N ARG A 76 16.17 -13.06 -24.80
CA ARG A 76 15.18 -14.13 -24.77
C ARG A 76 14.17 -13.95 -23.63
N LEU A 77 14.65 -13.66 -22.42
CA LEU A 77 13.79 -13.50 -21.25
C LEU A 77 12.96 -12.20 -21.30
N LEU A 78 13.52 -11.11 -21.83
CA LEU A 78 12.78 -9.87 -22.08
C LEU A 78 11.66 -10.10 -23.11
N ALA A 79 11.93 -10.84 -24.19
CA ALA A 79 10.90 -11.18 -25.16
C ALA A 79 9.75 -12.00 -24.55
N VAL A 80 10.06 -12.94 -23.64
CA VAL A 80 9.02 -13.68 -22.90
C VAL A 80 8.21 -12.75 -21.99
N ALA A 81 8.88 -11.87 -21.25
CA ALA A 81 8.21 -10.90 -20.38
C ALA A 81 7.35 -9.89 -21.16
N ASP A 82 7.75 -9.53 -22.38
CA ASP A 82 7.01 -8.61 -23.24
C ASP A 82 5.72 -9.23 -23.79
N VAL A 83 5.76 -10.52 -24.16
CA VAL A 83 4.62 -11.23 -24.75
C VAL A 83 3.67 -11.79 -23.69
N GLN A 84 4.21 -12.39 -22.63
CA GLN A 84 3.44 -13.14 -21.63
C GLN A 84 3.34 -12.45 -20.27
N GLY A 85 4.05 -11.34 -20.09
CA GLY A 85 4.11 -10.62 -18.83
C GLY A 85 5.25 -11.10 -17.90
N PRO A 86 5.72 -10.24 -16.98
CA PRO A 86 6.77 -10.60 -16.02
C PRO A 86 6.42 -11.80 -15.13
N GLU A 87 5.14 -12.08 -14.90
CA GLU A 87 4.61 -13.25 -14.18
C GLU A 87 4.85 -14.59 -14.86
N ALA A 88 5.10 -14.61 -16.18
CA ALA A 88 5.44 -15.83 -16.90
C ALA A 88 6.87 -16.30 -16.60
N LEU A 89 7.73 -15.39 -16.11
CA LEU A 89 9.09 -15.72 -15.71
C LEU A 89 9.11 -16.43 -14.36
N SER A 90 9.92 -17.49 -14.27
CA SER A 90 10.21 -18.15 -13.01
C SER A 90 10.98 -17.23 -12.05
N ALA A 91 10.95 -17.55 -10.76
CA ALA A 91 11.69 -16.80 -9.75
C ALA A 91 13.21 -16.72 -10.05
N ARG A 92 13.77 -17.77 -10.66
CA ARG A 92 15.19 -17.82 -11.04
C ARG A 92 15.51 -16.89 -12.20
N GLU A 93 14.66 -16.86 -13.23
CA GLU A 93 14.84 -15.98 -14.40
C GLU A 93 14.70 -14.51 -14.01
N ARG A 94 13.75 -14.19 -13.11
CA ARG A 94 13.62 -12.84 -12.54
C ARG A 94 14.86 -12.41 -11.78
N LEU A 95 15.42 -13.29 -10.94
CA LEU A 95 16.67 -13.01 -10.22
C LEU A 95 17.86 -12.80 -11.16
N PHE A 96 17.91 -13.55 -12.26
CA PHE A 96 18.94 -13.37 -13.29
C PHE A 96 18.83 -11.98 -13.94
N LEU A 97 17.64 -11.58 -14.39
CA LEU A 97 17.40 -10.24 -14.95
C LEU A 97 17.72 -9.14 -13.93
N GLU A 98 17.34 -9.30 -12.66
CA GLU A 98 17.65 -8.34 -11.61
C GLU A 98 19.16 -8.20 -11.38
N THR A 99 19.90 -9.32 -11.44
CA THR A 99 21.37 -9.32 -11.31
C THR A 99 22.04 -8.64 -12.49
N MET A 100 21.59 -8.90 -13.72
CA MET A 100 22.14 -8.22 -14.91
C MET A 100 21.82 -6.72 -14.89
N THR A 101 20.63 -6.37 -14.41
CA THR A 101 20.21 -4.98 -14.25
C THR A 101 21.07 -4.25 -13.22
N SER A 102 21.32 -4.84 -12.06
CA SER A 102 22.18 -4.23 -11.04
C SER A 102 23.63 -4.07 -11.50
N LEU A 103 24.15 -5.02 -12.28
CA LEU A 103 25.49 -4.95 -12.87
C LEU A 103 25.61 -3.91 -13.99
N SER A 104 24.51 -3.59 -14.69
CA SER A 104 24.51 -2.61 -15.78
C SER A 104 24.49 -1.15 -15.29
N PHE A 105 23.98 -0.89 -14.08
CA PHE A 105 23.92 0.45 -13.48
C PHE A 105 25.06 0.73 -12.47
N GLY A 106 25.95 -0.24 -12.28
CA GLY A 106 27.11 -0.17 -11.37
C GLY A 106 28.39 0.33 -12.02
#